data_AF-A0A2M7TU79-F1
#
_entry.id   AF-A0A2M7TU79-F1
#
_cell.length_a   1.000
_cell.length_b   1.000
_cell.length_c   1.000
_cell.angle_alpha   90.00
_cell.angle_beta   90.00
_cell.angle_gamma   90.00
#
_symmetry.space_group_name_H-M   'P 1'
#
loop_
_entity.id
_entity.type
_entity.pdbx_description
1 polymer ?
#
loop_
_entity_poly.entity_id
_entity_poly.type
_entity_poly.pdbx_seq_one_letter_code
_entity_poly.pdbx_strand_id
1 'polypeptide(L)'
;MNLFIDSSVYLSFYHFSSDDLEQLKKLVVAIRSGKIKLLFTTQVIDEFNRNRESKITDALKKFIEQNPSSSFPQFIEGFAQRHFIKGFVKKHKSKHWEVTLTAIKSILARYDNIAPNHKPLDSKLDVICPCGQYMVVKLDFAIAGTQTFPKSSGNRVVAAVDTENKIIKILLVYSKNDIGSPNETVKWKNKVASNYEEFKNLK
;
A
#
# COMPACT_ATOMS: atom_id res chain seq x y z
N MET A 1 22.37 24.12 13.91
CA MET A 1 21.10 24.90 13.89
C MET A 1 19.97 24.01 14.38
N ASN A 2 19.08 24.50 15.25
CA ASN A 2 17.89 23.76 15.66
C ASN A 2 16.70 24.17 14.77
N LEU A 3 15.95 23.20 14.26
CA LEU A 3 14.80 23.43 13.39
C LEU A 3 13.58 22.70 13.97
N PHE A 4 12.51 23.43 14.20
CA PHE A 4 11.19 22.88 14.53
C PHE A 4 10.30 23.01 13.30
N ILE A 5 9.54 21.96 13.00
CA ILE A 5 8.57 21.94 11.90
C ILE A 5 7.22 21.59 12.50
N ASP A 6 6.23 22.41 12.18
CA ASP A 6 4.85 22.20 12.61
C ASP A 6 4.20 21.00 11.90
N SER A 7 3.21 20.38 12.54
CA SER A 7 2.42 19.28 11.96
C SER A 7 1.82 19.66 10.60
N SER A 8 1.33 20.90 10.45
CA SER A 8 0.72 21.39 9.19
C SER A 8 1.70 21.38 8.02
N VAL A 9 2.97 21.70 8.27
CA VAL A 9 4.02 21.65 7.27
C VAL A 9 4.32 20.21 6.88
N TYR A 10 4.39 19.27 7.84
CA TYR A 10 4.54 17.84 7.51
C TYR A 10 3.38 17.29 6.67
N LEU A 11 2.15 17.73 6.96
CA LEU A 11 0.98 17.32 6.18
C LEU A 11 0.99 17.92 4.78
N SER A 12 1.54 19.13 4.60
CA SER A 12 1.67 19.75 3.28
C SER A 12 2.59 18.94 2.34
N PHE A 13 3.50 18.12 2.87
CA PHE A 13 4.41 17.30 2.06
C PHE A 13 3.67 16.30 1.16
N TYR A 14 2.41 15.97 1.47
CA TYR A 14 1.58 15.12 0.61
C TYR A 14 1.10 15.82 -0.67
N HIS A 15 1.21 17.15 -0.74
CA HIS A 15 0.85 17.94 -1.91
C HIS A 15 2.07 18.45 -2.70
N PHE A 16 3.27 18.05 -2.30
CA PHE A 16 4.51 18.57 -2.88
C PHE A 16 4.70 18.11 -4.33
N SER A 17 5.13 19.06 -5.17
CA SER A 17 5.52 18.84 -6.56
C SER A 17 6.93 18.22 -6.66
N SER A 18 7.37 17.89 -7.88
CA SER A 18 8.75 17.42 -8.14
C SER A 18 9.81 18.38 -7.61
N ASP A 19 9.56 19.68 -7.71
CA ASP A 19 10.51 20.73 -7.37
C ASP A 19 10.62 20.90 -5.85
N ASP A 20 9.50 20.78 -5.15
CA ASP A 20 9.45 20.77 -3.68
C ASP A 20 10.21 19.57 -3.10
N LEU A 21 10.13 18.40 -3.76
CA LEU A 21 10.85 17.20 -3.36
C LEU A 21 12.37 17.36 -3.48
N GLU A 22 12.88 18.14 -4.42
CA GLU A 22 14.31 18.44 -4.50
C GLU A 22 14.80 19.30 -3.33
N GLN A 23 14.01 20.29 -2.93
CA GLN A 23 14.33 21.11 -1.75
C GLN A 23 14.28 20.27 -0.47
N LEU A 24 13.29 19.38 -0.36
CA LEU A 24 13.18 18.46 0.77
C LEU A 24 14.39 17.52 0.87
N LYS A 25 14.93 17.03 -0.26
CA LYS A 25 16.17 16.24 -0.28
C LYS A 25 17.36 17.03 0.28
N LYS A 26 17.49 18.32 -0.04
CA LYS A 26 18.56 19.18 0.53
C LYS A 26 18.44 19.28 2.05
N LEU A 27 17.22 19.44 2.57
CA LEU A 27 16.96 19.46 4.01
C LEU A 27 17.37 18.13 4.67
N VAL A 28 17.04 16.99 4.07
CA VAL A 28 17.44 15.66 4.58
C VAL A 28 18.97 15.52 4.66
N VAL A 29 19.70 16.01 3.66
CA VAL A 29 21.19 15.99 3.66
C VAL A 29 21.74 16.88 4.78
N ALA A 30 21.16 18.06 5.00
CA ALA A 30 21.58 18.97 6.07
C ALA A 30 21.33 18.38 7.47
N ILE A 31 20.24 17.63 7.65
CA ILE A 31 19.96 16.90 8.89
C ILE A 31 20.98 15.78 9.11
N ARG A 32 21.23 14.94 8.08
CA ARG A 32 22.18 13.82 8.16
C ARG A 32 23.61 14.26 8.40
N SER A 33 24.01 15.41 7.86
CA SER A 33 25.34 15.99 8.09
C SER A 33 25.49 16.67 9.46
N GLY A 34 24.45 16.66 10.31
CA GLY A 34 24.48 17.27 11.63
C GLY A 34 24.40 18.80 11.65
N LYS A 35 24.28 19.45 10.47
CA LYS A 35 24.13 20.91 10.36
C LYS A 35 22.80 21.37 10.95
N ILE A 36 21.76 20.54 10.82
CA ILE A 36 20.42 20.79 11.32
C ILE A 36 20.01 19.70 12.31
N LYS A 37 19.61 20.10 13.51
CA LYS A 37 18.96 19.24 14.50
C LYS A 37 17.46 19.48 14.43
N LEU A 38 16.72 18.46 14.03
CA LEU A 38 15.27 18.52 13.91
C LEU A 38 14.63 18.23 15.28
N LEU A 39 13.72 19.10 15.71
CA LEU A 39 13.03 19.01 17.00
C LEU A 39 11.57 18.61 16.78
N PHE A 40 11.08 17.69 17.62
CA PHE A 40 9.71 17.22 17.60
C PHE A 40 9.15 17.16 19.02
N THR A 41 7.84 17.40 19.13
CA THR A 41 7.07 17.13 20.35
C THR A 41 6.12 15.95 20.12
N THR A 42 5.69 15.31 21.21
CA THR A 42 4.65 14.27 21.15
C THR A 42 3.36 14.82 20.53
N GLN A 43 3.00 16.06 20.86
CA GLN A 43 1.85 16.74 20.29
C GLN A 43 1.90 16.82 18.75
N VAL A 44 3.05 17.20 18.17
CA VAL A 44 3.22 17.25 16.71
C VAL A 44 3.05 15.86 16.10
N ILE A 45 3.62 14.82 16.73
CA ILE A 45 3.50 13.44 16.27
C ILE A 45 2.03 12.98 16.29
N ASP A 46 1.32 13.24 17.38
CA ASP A 46 -0.08 12.83 17.54
C ASP A 46 -0.99 13.57 16.56
N GLU A 47 -0.77 14.87 16.37
CA GLU A 47 -1.53 15.66 15.42
C GLU A 47 -1.30 15.25 13.97
N PHE A 48 -0.04 14.99 13.61
CA PHE A 48 0.30 14.43 12.32
C PHE A 48 -0.42 13.10 12.10
N ASN A 49 -0.33 12.16 13.05
CA ASN A 49 -0.95 10.84 12.90
C ASN A 49 -2.48 10.91 12.77
N ARG A 50 -3.15 11.78 13.53
CA ARG A 50 -4.62 11.97 13.43
C ARG A 50 -5.05 12.51 12.08
N ASN A 51 -4.31 13.48 11.54
CA ASN A 51 -4.71 14.23 10.34
C ASN A 51 -4.17 13.61 9.03
N ARG A 52 -3.17 12.73 9.12
CA ARG A 52 -2.45 12.17 7.98
C ARG A 52 -3.37 11.51 6.96
N GLU A 53 -4.28 10.64 7.42
CA GLU A 53 -5.09 9.83 6.51
C GLU A 53 -6.01 10.72 5.65
N SER A 54 -6.67 11.69 6.29
CA SER A 54 -7.53 12.65 5.59
C SER A 54 -6.74 13.48 4.56
N LYS A 55 -5.53 13.93 4.90
CA LYS A 55 -4.68 14.72 4.00
C LYS A 55 -4.16 13.92 2.81
N ILE A 56 -3.81 12.65 3.03
CA ILE A 56 -3.48 11.73 1.94
C ILE A 56 -4.68 11.58 1.01
N THR A 57 -5.86 11.31 1.54
CA THR A 57 -7.08 11.15 0.72
C THR A 57 -7.39 12.40 -0.11
N ASP A 58 -7.25 13.61 0.45
CA ASP A 58 -7.43 14.87 -0.29
C ASP A 58 -6.40 15.04 -1.42
N ALA A 59 -5.11 14.81 -1.13
CA ALA A 59 -4.06 14.87 -2.14
C ALA A 59 -4.31 13.89 -3.29
N LEU A 60 -4.81 12.70 -2.98
CA LEU A 60 -5.14 11.67 -3.95
C LEU A 60 -6.33 12.02 -4.82
N LYS A 61 -7.41 12.55 -4.23
CA LYS A 61 -8.56 13.03 -5.01
C LYS A 61 -8.13 14.05 -6.06
N LYS A 62 -7.36 15.06 -5.65
CA LYS A 62 -6.82 16.08 -6.56
C LYS A 62 -5.95 15.48 -7.66
N PHE A 63 -5.09 14.51 -7.33
CA PHE A 63 -4.24 13.84 -8.31
C PHE A 63 -5.07 13.06 -9.36
N ILE A 64 -6.10 12.34 -8.91
CA ILE A 64 -6.99 11.56 -9.79
C ILE A 64 -7.83 12.49 -10.67
N GLU A 65 -8.38 13.57 -10.11
CA GLU A 65 -9.12 14.60 -10.86
C GLU A 65 -8.27 15.23 -11.97
N GLN A 66 -6.97 15.46 -11.71
CA GLN A 66 -6.02 15.97 -12.68
C GLN A 66 -5.55 14.93 -13.71
N ASN A 67 -5.69 13.63 -13.40
CA ASN A 67 -5.26 12.51 -14.25
C ASN A 67 -6.40 11.48 -14.44
N PRO A 68 -7.54 11.87 -15.04
CA PRO A 68 -8.75 11.05 -15.09
C PRO A 68 -8.64 9.77 -15.95
N SER A 69 -7.61 9.66 -16.80
CA SER A 69 -7.29 8.46 -17.59
C SER A 69 -6.35 7.48 -16.87
N SER A 70 -5.99 7.75 -15.61
CA SER A 70 -5.06 6.91 -14.85
C SER A 70 -5.81 5.83 -14.06
N SER A 71 -5.31 4.61 -14.14
CA SER A 71 -5.71 3.49 -13.28
C SER A 71 -5.70 3.88 -11.80
N PHE A 72 -6.62 3.35 -10.98
CA PHE A 72 -6.66 3.64 -9.53
C PHE A 72 -5.28 3.53 -8.88
N PRO A 73 -4.73 4.58 -8.25
CA PRO A 73 -3.41 4.52 -7.63
C PRO A 73 -3.32 3.44 -6.55
N GLN A 74 -2.18 2.72 -6.50
CA GLN A 74 -1.99 1.58 -5.60
C GLN A 74 -1.00 1.88 -4.46
N PHE A 75 -1.47 1.74 -3.23
CA PHE A 75 -0.74 1.95 -2.00
C PHE A 75 -0.40 0.64 -1.32
N ILE A 76 0.69 0.64 -0.57
CA ILE A 76 1.06 -0.46 0.29
C ILE A 76 0.82 0.00 1.72
N GLU A 77 -0.03 -0.72 2.41
CA GLU A 77 -0.34 -0.40 3.79
C GLU A 77 0.85 -0.62 4.72
N GLY A 78 0.88 0.15 5.81
CA GLY A 78 2.00 0.16 6.75
C GLY A 78 2.27 -1.23 7.35
N PHE A 79 1.21 -1.99 7.66
CA PHE A 79 1.34 -3.34 8.19
C PHE A 79 1.89 -4.32 7.13
N ALA A 80 1.39 -4.27 5.89
CA ALA A 80 1.92 -5.04 4.76
C ALA A 80 3.41 -4.77 4.53
N GLN A 81 3.80 -3.49 4.52
CA GLN A 81 5.17 -3.04 4.34
C GLN A 81 6.10 -3.59 5.43
N ARG A 82 5.70 -3.45 6.70
CA ARG A 82 6.54 -3.81 7.85
C ARG A 82 6.69 -5.32 8.03
N HIS A 83 5.60 -6.07 7.94
CA HIS A 83 5.60 -7.48 8.35
C HIS A 83 5.93 -8.45 7.23
N PHE A 84 5.70 -8.07 5.98
CA PHE A 84 5.82 -9.03 4.90
C PHE A 84 6.78 -8.61 3.80
N ILE A 85 6.65 -7.37 3.30
CA ILE A 85 7.46 -6.93 2.16
C ILE A 85 8.94 -6.91 2.49
N LYS A 86 9.32 -6.50 3.70
CA LYS A 86 10.73 -6.60 4.17
C LYS A 86 11.27 -8.04 4.08
N GLY A 87 10.43 -9.04 4.37
CA GLY A 87 10.77 -10.45 4.24
C GLY A 87 11.01 -10.85 2.79
N PHE A 88 10.13 -10.43 1.87
CA PHE A 88 10.29 -10.69 0.44
C PHE A 88 11.53 -10.02 -0.16
N VAL A 89 11.80 -8.76 0.19
CA VAL A 89 13.02 -8.05 -0.24
C VAL A 89 14.30 -8.74 0.27
N LYS A 90 14.27 -9.30 1.48
CA LYS A 90 15.41 -10.04 2.03
C LYS A 90 15.58 -11.41 1.37
N LYS A 91 14.48 -12.13 1.12
CA LYS A 91 14.48 -13.48 0.54
C LYS A 91 14.78 -13.47 -0.97
N HIS A 92 14.35 -12.44 -1.67
CA HIS A 92 14.48 -12.30 -3.12
C HIS A 92 15.25 -11.02 -3.43
N LYS A 93 16.34 -11.12 -4.20
CA LYS A 93 17.18 -9.95 -4.56
C LYS A 93 16.30 -8.76 -4.91
N SER A 94 16.59 -7.58 -4.36
CA SER A 94 15.71 -6.40 -4.42
C SER A 94 15.15 -6.11 -5.81
N LYS A 95 15.98 -6.22 -6.85
CA LYS A 95 15.57 -6.03 -8.26
C LYS A 95 14.44 -6.99 -8.71
N HIS A 96 14.49 -8.26 -8.34
CA HIS A 96 13.42 -9.22 -8.68
C HIS A 96 12.12 -8.89 -7.95
N TRP A 97 12.22 -8.48 -6.69
CA TRP A 97 11.05 -8.05 -5.93
C TRP A 97 10.44 -6.77 -6.49
N GLU A 98 11.25 -5.77 -6.85
CA GLU A 98 10.78 -4.52 -7.46
C GLU A 98 10.00 -4.78 -8.74
N VAL A 99 10.53 -5.62 -9.64
CA VAL A 99 9.83 -6.03 -10.87
C VAL A 99 8.53 -6.76 -10.54
N THR A 100 8.54 -7.65 -9.55
CA THR A 100 7.36 -8.38 -9.11
C THR A 100 6.29 -7.43 -8.58
N LEU A 101 6.68 -6.47 -7.75
CA LEU A 101 5.78 -5.49 -7.15
C LEU A 101 5.16 -4.58 -8.21
N THR A 102 5.94 -4.13 -9.19
CA THR A 102 5.43 -3.38 -10.33
C THR A 102 4.39 -4.21 -11.11
N ALA A 103 4.68 -5.48 -11.38
CA ALA A 103 3.73 -6.36 -12.07
C ALA A 103 2.43 -6.56 -11.28
N ILE A 104 2.52 -6.79 -9.96
CA ILE A 104 1.36 -6.87 -9.05
C ILE A 104 0.53 -5.59 -9.14
N LYS A 105 1.19 -4.44 -8.97
CA LYS A 105 0.53 -3.12 -9.04
C LYS A 105 -0.16 -2.92 -10.38
N SER A 106 0.47 -3.25 -11.50
CA SER A 106 -0.14 -3.16 -12.84
C SER A 106 -1.30 -4.14 -13.06
N ILE A 107 -1.31 -5.29 -12.40
CA ILE A 107 -2.48 -6.20 -12.43
C ILE A 107 -3.63 -5.58 -11.64
N LEU A 108 -3.36 -5.11 -10.42
CA LEU A 108 -4.37 -4.46 -9.58
C LEU A 108 -4.90 -3.17 -10.21
N ALA A 109 -4.04 -2.36 -10.82
CA ALA A 109 -4.38 -1.13 -11.54
C ALA A 109 -5.43 -1.33 -12.64
N ARG A 110 -5.45 -2.51 -13.27
CA ARG A 110 -6.40 -2.84 -14.34
C ARG A 110 -7.80 -3.17 -13.82
N TYR A 111 -7.98 -3.20 -12.49
CA TYR A 111 -9.22 -3.57 -11.84
C TYR A 111 -10.34 -2.52 -11.98
N ASP A 112 -10.04 -1.30 -12.41
CA ASP A 112 -11.04 -0.28 -12.79
C ASP A 112 -12.06 -0.81 -13.82
N ASN A 113 -11.67 -1.79 -14.63
CA ASN A 113 -12.51 -2.40 -15.66
C ASN A 113 -13.36 -3.58 -15.16
N ILE A 114 -13.20 -4.00 -13.90
CA ILE A 114 -13.87 -5.16 -13.34
C ILE A 114 -15.02 -4.67 -12.46
N ALA A 115 -16.13 -4.32 -13.11
CA ALA A 115 -17.42 -4.18 -12.47
C ALA A 115 -17.72 -5.45 -11.64
N PRO A 116 -18.52 -5.38 -10.56
CA PRO A 116 -18.87 -6.53 -9.71
C PRO A 116 -19.41 -7.76 -10.48
N ASN A 117 -19.82 -7.58 -11.74
CA ASN A 117 -20.36 -8.62 -12.62
C ASN A 117 -19.36 -9.20 -13.63
N HIS A 118 -18.11 -8.71 -13.68
CA HIS A 118 -17.06 -9.31 -14.51
C HIS A 118 -16.13 -10.12 -13.60
N LYS A 119 -16.18 -11.45 -13.72
CA LYS A 119 -15.11 -12.28 -13.14
C LYS A 119 -13.86 -12.06 -14.01
N PRO A 120 -12.69 -11.72 -13.45
CA PRO A 120 -11.48 -11.60 -14.25
C PRO A 120 -11.27 -12.90 -15.02
N LEU A 121 -11.11 -12.81 -16.35
CA LEU A 121 -10.80 -13.97 -17.19
C LEU A 121 -9.38 -14.51 -16.89
N ASP A 122 -8.55 -13.74 -16.17
CA ASP A 122 -7.25 -14.19 -15.67
C ASP A 122 -7.41 -14.97 -14.35
N SER A 123 -7.09 -16.26 -14.41
CA SER A 123 -7.26 -17.29 -13.36
C SER A 123 -6.54 -17.03 -12.02
N LYS A 124 -5.89 -15.88 -11.84
CA LYS A 124 -5.01 -15.55 -10.71
C LYS A 124 -5.64 -14.62 -9.67
N LEU A 125 -6.75 -13.97 -10.01
CA LEU A 125 -7.41 -12.97 -9.17
C LEU A 125 -8.77 -13.48 -8.68
N ASP A 126 -8.90 -13.64 -7.38
CA ASP A 126 -10.15 -14.01 -6.70
C ASP A 126 -10.78 -12.75 -6.10
N VAL A 127 -12.01 -12.42 -6.50
CA VAL A 127 -12.83 -11.42 -5.79
C VAL A 127 -13.46 -12.11 -4.59
N ILE A 128 -13.16 -11.63 -3.38
CA ILE A 128 -13.54 -12.34 -2.14
C ILE A 128 -14.90 -11.87 -1.64
N CYS A 129 -15.06 -10.58 -1.37
CA CYS A 129 -16.31 -10.01 -0.89
C CYS A 129 -16.32 -8.47 -0.95
N PRO A 130 -17.50 -7.85 -1.04
CA PRO A 130 -17.69 -6.46 -0.66
C PRO A 130 -17.65 -6.34 0.88
N CYS A 131 -16.99 -5.31 1.39
CA CYS A 131 -16.93 -4.92 2.80
C CYS A 131 -17.12 -3.41 2.91
N GLY A 132 -18.36 -2.96 3.07
CA GLY A 132 -18.72 -1.54 2.97
C GLY A 132 -18.42 -0.99 1.58
N GLN A 133 -17.67 0.11 1.49
CA GLN A 133 -17.23 0.72 0.23
C GLN A 133 -16.08 -0.03 -0.47
N TYR A 134 -15.50 -1.05 0.19
CA TYR A 134 -14.32 -1.74 -0.33
C TYR A 134 -14.67 -3.06 -0.99
N MET A 135 -14.01 -3.36 -2.10
CA MET A 135 -14.00 -4.70 -2.71
C MET A 135 -12.67 -5.37 -2.43
N VAL A 136 -12.69 -6.47 -1.67
CA VAL A 136 -11.46 -7.20 -1.31
C VAL A 136 -11.14 -8.23 -2.38
N VAL A 137 -9.90 -8.18 -2.86
CA VAL A 137 -9.37 -9.06 -3.90
C VAL A 137 -8.14 -9.81 -3.39
N LYS A 138 -7.96 -11.03 -3.90
CA LYS A 138 -6.79 -11.86 -3.63
C LYS A 138 -6.11 -12.23 -4.94
N LEU A 139 -4.81 -11.99 -5.06
CA LEU A 139 -4.02 -12.29 -6.24
C LEU A 139 -2.92 -13.30 -5.89
N ASP A 140 -2.89 -14.45 -6.57
CA ASP A 140 -1.72 -15.33 -6.55
C ASP A 140 -0.62 -14.72 -7.45
N PHE A 141 0.65 -14.72 -7.01
CA PHE A 141 1.76 -14.17 -7.78
C PHE A 141 3.02 -15.04 -7.71
N ALA A 142 3.90 -14.95 -8.70
CA ALA A 142 5.24 -15.55 -8.66
C ALA A 142 6.31 -14.47 -8.65
N ILE A 143 7.47 -14.77 -8.06
CA ILE A 143 8.60 -13.84 -8.05
C ILE A 143 9.23 -13.80 -9.44
N ALA A 144 9.45 -12.59 -9.96
CA ALA A 144 10.07 -12.38 -11.26
C ALA A 144 11.44 -13.05 -11.34
N GLY A 145 11.70 -13.76 -12.43
CA GLY A 145 12.95 -14.52 -12.63
C GLY A 145 12.96 -15.89 -11.96
N THR A 146 11.87 -16.32 -11.31
CA THR A 146 11.73 -17.72 -10.85
C THR A 146 11.02 -18.56 -11.92
N GLN A 147 11.32 -19.85 -11.99
CA GLN A 147 10.60 -20.81 -12.83
C GLN A 147 9.31 -21.34 -12.16
N THR A 148 8.69 -20.53 -11.29
CA THR A 148 7.47 -20.91 -10.58
C THR A 148 6.27 -20.19 -11.14
N PHE A 149 5.14 -20.89 -11.23
CA PHE A 149 3.86 -20.29 -11.60
C PHE A 149 3.17 -19.69 -10.37
N PRO A 150 2.36 -18.62 -10.52
CA PRO A 150 1.69 -17.95 -9.41
C PRO A 150 0.97 -18.90 -8.43
N LYS A 151 0.11 -19.79 -8.94
CA LYS A 151 -0.66 -20.74 -8.12
C LYS A 151 0.23 -21.75 -7.38
N SER A 152 1.32 -22.18 -8.01
CA SER A 152 2.25 -23.15 -7.44
C SER A 152 3.23 -22.53 -6.45
N SER A 153 3.52 -21.23 -6.58
CA SER A 153 4.45 -20.52 -5.71
C SER A 153 3.95 -20.39 -4.26
N GLY A 154 2.62 -20.43 -4.07
CA GLY A 154 1.98 -20.20 -2.79
C GLY A 154 2.04 -18.75 -2.29
N ASN A 155 2.48 -17.78 -3.11
CA ASN A 155 2.51 -16.38 -2.73
C ASN A 155 1.24 -15.64 -3.16
N ARG A 156 0.75 -14.77 -2.27
CA ARG A 156 -0.50 -14.04 -2.40
C ARG A 156 -0.41 -12.61 -1.97
N VAL A 157 -1.18 -11.78 -2.66
CA VAL A 157 -1.48 -10.41 -2.27
C VAL A 157 -2.95 -10.34 -1.93
N VAL A 158 -3.28 -9.69 -0.82
CA VAL A 158 -4.65 -9.26 -0.50
C VAL A 158 -4.68 -7.75 -0.63
N ALA A 159 -5.59 -7.25 -1.44
CA ALA A 159 -5.80 -5.82 -1.63
C ALA A 159 -7.28 -5.46 -1.47
N ALA A 160 -7.54 -4.23 -1.05
CA ALA A 160 -8.87 -3.64 -1.05
C ALA A 160 -8.93 -2.56 -2.13
N VAL A 161 -9.96 -2.64 -2.95
CA VAL A 161 -10.29 -1.64 -3.96
C VAL A 161 -11.35 -0.73 -3.35
N ASP A 162 -10.98 0.52 -3.12
CA ASP A 162 -11.87 1.57 -2.64
C ASP A 162 -12.52 2.22 -3.86
N THR A 163 -13.77 1.86 -4.13
CA THR A 163 -14.49 2.35 -5.30
C THR A 163 -14.93 3.80 -5.16
N GLU A 164 -15.06 4.30 -3.94
CA GLU A 164 -15.47 5.67 -3.65
C GLU A 164 -14.30 6.64 -3.85
N ASN A 165 -13.14 6.34 -3.24
CA ASN A 165 -11.94 7.17 -3.40
C ASN A 165 -11.12 6.82 -4.64
N LYS A 166 -11.50 5.76 -5.38
CA LYS A 166 -10.81 5.28 -6.58
C LYS A 166 -9.34 4.93 -6.31
N ILE A 167 -9.06 4.23 -5.21
CA ILE A 167 -7.72 3.83 -4.79
C ILE A 167 -7.64 2.32 -4.52
N ILE A 168 -6.45 1.75 -4.57
CA ILE A 168 -6.20 0.35 -4.19
C ILE A 168 -5.22 0.30 -3.02
N LYS A 169 -5.63 -0.33 -1.92
CA LYS A 169 -4.81 -0.56 -0.73
C LYS A 169 -4.31 -2.00 -0.71
N ILE A 170 -3.01 -2.23 -0.82
CA ILE A 170 -2.39 -3.55 -0.63
C ILE A 170 -2.28 -3.81 0.88
N LEU A 171 -3.15 -4.67 1.38
CA LEU A 171 -3.34 -4.94 2.81
C LEU A 171 -2.39 -6.01 3.33
N LEU A 172 -2.10 -7.02 2.52
CA LEU A 172 -1.17 -8.11 2.85
C LEU A 172 -0.41 -8.57 1.60
N VAL A 173 0.81 -9.05 1.83
CA VAL A 173 1.62 -9.81 0.87
C VAL A 173 2.13 -11.00 1.67
N TYR A 174 1.98 -12.25 1.24
CA TYR A 174 2.42 -13.37 2.07
C TYR A 174 2.65 -14.63 1.23
N SER A 175 3.42 -15.58 1.75
CA SER A 175 3.49 -16.96 1.29
C SER A 175 2.59 -17.84 2.14
N LYS A 176 2.06 -18.95 1.60
CA LYS A 176 1.28 -19.97 2.36
C LYS A 176 1.92 -20.32 3.71
N ASN A 177 3.24 -20.39 3.73
CA ASN A 177 4.02 -20.77 4.91
C ASN A 177 3.97 -19.69 6.02
N ASP A 178 3.70 -18.43 5.69
CA ASP A 178 3.61 -17.33 6.67
C ASP A 178 2.27 -17.32 7.43
N ILE A 179 1.22 -17.93 6.88
CA ILE A 179 -0.13 -17.98 7.48
C ILE A 179 -0.48 -19.40 7.97
N GLY A 180 0.07 -20.44 7.32
CA GLY A 180 -0.05 -21.85 7.72
C GLY A 180 -1.42 -22.47 7.43
N SER A 181 -1.46 -23.79 7.22
CA SER A 181 -2.68 -24.59 7.10
C SER A 181 -3.28 -24.98 8.47
N PRO A 182 -4.53 -25.48 8.53
CA PRO A 182 -5.63 -25.29 7.58
C PRO A 182 -6.22 -23.85 7.69
N ASN A 183 -7.29 -23.57 6.94
CA ASN A 183 -8.09 -22.32 7.03
C ASN A 183 -7.35 -21.02 6.70
N GLU A 184 -6.51 -21.04 5.67
CA GLU A 184 -5.73 -19.87 5.23
C GLU A 184 -6.62 -18.62 5.03
N THR A 185 -7.78 -18.77 4.40
CA THR A 185 -8.71 -17.66 4.14
C THR A 185 -9.18 -16.98 5.41
N VAL A 186 -9.59 -17.76 6.41
CA VAL A 186 -10.05 -17.24 7.70
C VAL A 186 -8.90 -16.53 8.42
N LYS A 187 -7.70 -17.11 8.40
CA LYS A 187 -6.54 -16.56 9.11
C LYS A 187 -6.09 -15.21 8.54
N TRP A 188 -6.04 -15.06 7.21
CA TRP A 188 -5.65 -13.76 6.65
C TRP A 188 -6.75 -12.72 6.84
N LYS A 189 -8.04 -13.10 6.76
CA LYS A 189 -9.15 -12.18 7.08
C LYS A 189 -9.06 -11.67 8.51
N ASN A 190 -8.79 -12.54 9.48
CA ASN A 190 -8.58 -12.15 10.88
C ASN A 190 -7.38 -11.20 11.04
N LYS A 191 -6.27 -11.44 10.33
CA LYS A 191 -5.12 -10.53 10.34
C LYS A 191 -5.49 -9.16 9.77
N VAL A 192 -6.26 -9.10 8.69
CA VAL A 192 -6.74 -7.84 8.12
C VAL A 192 -7.65 -7.12 9.12
N ALA A 193 -8.69 -7.79 9.63
CA ALA A 193 -9.64 -7.23 10.60
C ALA A 193 -8.98 -6.73 11.90
N SER A 194 -7.88 -7.37 12.33
CA SER A 194 -7.15 -6.98 13.54
C SER A 194 -6.21 -5.78 13.34
N ASN A 195 -5.85 -5.44 12.09
CA ASN A 195 -4.85 -4.41 11.79
C ASN A 195 -5.42 -3.20 11.05
N TYR A 196 -6.65 -3.30 10.53
CA TYR A 196 -7.29 -2.26 9.75
C TYR A 196 -8.74 -2.12 10.21
N GLU A 197 -9.07 -0.96 10.78
CA GLU A 197 -10.37 -0.67 11.39
C GLU A 197 -11.51 -0.83 10.39
N GLU A 198 -11.31 -0.34 9.15
CA GLU A 198 -12.30 -0.40 8.09
C GLU A 198 -12.69 -1.82 7.66
N PHE A 199 -11.89 -2.83 8.03
CA PHE A 199 -12.11 -4.23 7.70
C PHE A 199 -12.46 -5.09 8.92
N LYS A 200 -12.83 -4.50 10.07
CA LYS A 200 -13.21 -5.26 11.27
C LYS A 200 -14.33 -6.28 11.04
N ASN A 201 -15.26 -5.96 10.14
CA ASN A 201 -16.40 -6.81 9.81
C ASN A 201 -16.12 -7.81 8.68
N LEU A 202 -14.85 -7.95 8.26
CA LEU A 202 -14.45 -8.88 7.23
C LEU A 202 -14.55 -10.33 7.74
N LYS A 203 -15.73 -10.94 7.54
CA LYS A 203 -16.01 -12.36 7.82
C LYS A 203 -15.63 -13.25 6.64
#